data_AF-A0A7C2HWD1-F1
#
_entry.id   AF-A0A7C2HWD1-F1
#
_cell.length_a   1.000
_cell.length_b   1.000
_cell.length_c   1.000
_cell.angle_alpha   90.00
_cell.angle_beta   90.00
_cell.angle_gamma   90.00
#
_symmetry.space_group_name_H-M   'P 1'
#
loop_
_entity.id
_entity.type
_entity.pdbx_description
1 polymer ?
#
loop_
_entity_poly.entity_id
_entity_poly.type
_entity_poly.pdbx_seq_one_letter_code
_entity_poly.pdbx_strand_id
1 'polypeptide(L)'
;MTNQYVDLKNADVFMICGANPSENHPVSWKWLEKAREEWDAKIIVVDPRFTRSAARADLFSFIRPGTDIAFFNALIKYAIDKNYINWEYVQNYTNAPILVNPEYKGPAELDGYFSGYDKEKRKYDTKTWTYQSGPDGNPVRVQLIPIAEDPAFPGRGVPIGPKDANGNYIPNPDAAIAGTVFAKLKEHVARYTYEGENSVVAKVCGID
;
A
#
# COMPACT_ATOMS: atom_id res chain seq x y z
N MET A 1 -5.71 14.66 -8.72
CA MET A 1 -5.10 13.50 -9.42
C MET A 1 -3.61 13.76 -9.55
N THR A 2 -2.77 12.74 -9.42
CA THR A 2 -1.32 12.80 -9.67
C THR A 2 -0.98 12.74 -11.17
N ASN A 3 -1.91 12.24 -11.99
CA ASN A 3 -1.79 12.09 -13.44
C ASN A 3 -2.96 12.82 -14.15
N GLN A 4 -2.95 12.85 -15.48
CA GLN A 4 -3.96 13.51 -16.32
C GLN A 4 -4.86 12.49 -17.04
N TYR A 5 -6.05 12.91 -17.50
CA TYR A 5 -7.02 12.01 -18.15
C TYR A 5 -6.45 11.21 -19.33
N VAL A 6 -5.63 11.84 -20.18
CA VAL A 6 -5.07 11.17 -21.37
C VAL A 6 -4.09 10.06 -20.98
N ASP A 7 -3.49 10.15 -19.81
CA ASP A 7 -2.52 9.18 -19.31
C ASP A 7 -3.18 7.86 -18.88
N LEU A 8 -4.50 7.88 -18.62
CA LEU A 8 -5.26 6.68 -18.27
C LEU A 8 -5.11 5.58 -19.33
N LYS A 9 -4.91 5.93 -20.61
CA LYS A 9 -4.72 4.94 -21.69
C LYS A 9 -3.48 4.06 -21.53
N ASN A 10 -2.54 4.44 -20.66
CA ASN A 10 -1.24 3.78 -20.48
C ASN A 10 -1.25 2.78 -19.32
N ALA A 11 -2.38 2.57 -18.63
CA ALA A 11 -2.47 1.69 -17.48
C ALA A 11 -2.79 0.24 -17.89
N ASP A 12 -2.14 -0.74 -17.25
CA ASP A 12 -2.45 -2.18 -17.41
C ASP A 12 -3.64 -2.62 -16.54
N VAL A 13 -3.91 -1.91 -15.45
CA VAL A 13 -5.01 -2.22 -14.52
C VAL A 13 -5.63 -0.94 -14.00
N PHE A 14 -6.96 -0.88 -14.01
CA PHE A 14 -7.74 0.15 -13.35
C PHE A 14 -8.46 -0.44 -12.15
N MET A 15 -8.25 0.16 -10.97
CA MET A 15 -9.06 -0.10 -9.79
C MET A 15 -9.97 1.09 -9.51
N ILE A 16 -11.25 0.92 -9.80
CA ILE A 16 -12.29 1.91 -9.58
C ILE A 16 -12.96 1.58 -8.23
N CYS A 17 -12.59 2.31 -7.18
CA CYS A 17 -13.16 2.17 -5.84
C CYS A 17 -13.59 3.55 -5.33
N GLY A 18 -14.82 3.67 -4.82
CA GLY A 18 -15.36 4.96 -4.38
C GLY A 18 -15.63 5.95 -5.53
N ALA A 19 -15.77 5.46 -6.76
CA ALA A 19 -16.03 6.27 -7.95
C ALA A 19 -16.91 5.53 -8.97
N ASN A 20 -17.60 6.31 -9.82
CA ASN A 20 -18.43 5.78 -10.91
C ASN A 20 -18.16 6.57 -12.21
N PRO A 21 -16.97 6.42 -12.82
CA PRO A 21 -16.53 7.30 -13.91
C PRO A 21 -17.35 7.15 -15.20
N SER A 22 -18.00 6.01 -15.47
CA SER A 22 -18.87 5.90 -16.64
C SER A 22 -20.08 6.85 -16.59
N GLU A 23 -20.48 7.28 -15.39
CA GLU A 23 -21.62 8.20 -15.18
C GLU A 23 -21.14 9.61 -14.83
N ASN A 24 -20.16 9.72 -13.92
CA ASN A 24 -19.76 11.00 -13.35
C ASN A 24 -18.60 11.66 -14.13
N HIS A 25 -17.86 10.89 -14.93
CA HIS A 25 -16.77 11.37 -15.78
C HIS A 25 -16.79 10.65 -17.16
N PRO A 26 -17.93 10.61 -17.87
CA PRO A 26 -18.13 9.69 -18.99
C PRO A 26 -17.12 9.89 -20.12
N VAL A 27 -16.63 11.11 -20.32
CA VAL A 27 -15.60 11.42 -21.33
C VAL A 27 -14.24 10.81 -20.98
N SER A 28 -13.92 10.60 -19.70
CA SER A 28 -12.67 9.94 -19.31
C SER A 28 -12.70 8.43 -19.57
N TRP A 29 -13.89 7.82 -19.59
CA TRP A 29 -14.04 6.38 -19.83
C TRP A 29 -13.45 5.95 -21.19
N LYS A 30 -13.47 6.84 -22.20
CA LYS A 30 -12.85 6.55 -23.50
C LYS A 30 -11.37 6.14 -23.39
N TRP A 31 -10.65 6.65 -22.38
CA TRP A 31 -9.25 6.32 -22.17
C TRP A 31 -9.05 4.95 -21.50
N LEU A 32 -10.01 4.52 -20.67
CA LEU A 32 -10.02 3.17 -20.11
C LEU A 32 -10.26 2.13 -21.21
N GLU A 33 -11.20 2.39 -22.12
CA GLU A 33 -11.42 1.49 -23.27
C GLU A 33 -10.21 1.47 -24.20
N LYS A 34 -9.56 2.61 -24.46
CA LYS A 34 -8.31 2.63 -25.25
C LYS A 34 -7.21 1.79 -24.60
N ALA A 35 -7.05 1.85 -23.28
CA ALA A 35 -6.11 0.98 -22.58
C ALA A 35 -6.47 -0.50 -22.71
N ARG A 36 -7.77 -0.84 -22.59
CA ARG A 36 -8.26 -2.20 -22.79
C ARG A 36 -7.98 -2.70 -24.21
N GLU A 37 -8.20 -1.87 -25.22
CA GLU A 37 -7.98 -2.21 -26.63
C GLU A 37 -6.49 -2.34 -26.98
N GLU A 38 -5.64 -1.45 -26.47
CA GLU A 38 -4.21 -1.38 -26.83
C GLU A 38 -3.30 -2.29 -25.98
N TRP A 39 -3.65 -2.49 -24.70
CA TRP A 39 -2.78 -3.11 -23.69
C TRP A 39 -3.45 -4.27 -22.94
N ASP A 40 -4.64 -4.71 -23.36
CA ASP A 40 -5.47 -5.72 -22.66
C ASP A 40 -5.72 -5.35 -21.18
N ALA A 41 -5.80 -4.05 -20.89
CA ALA A 41 -5.92 -3.55 -19.54
C ALA A 41 -7.19 -4.07 -18.83
N LYS A 42 -7.06 -4.42 -17.54
CA LYS A 42 -8.18 -4.93 -16.74
C LYS A 42 -8.85 -3.82 -15.94
N ILE A 43 -10.18 -3.74 -16.01
CA ILE A 43 -11.01 -2.82 -15.26
C ILE A 43 -11.66 -3.56 -14.10
N ILE A 44 -11.31 -3.17 -12.87
CA ILE A 44 -11.87 -3.70 -11.64
C ILE A 44 -12.74 -2.61 -11.01
N VAL A 45 -13.98 -2.93 -10.63
CA VAL A 45 -14.89 -2.03 -9.91
C VAL A 45 -15.21 -2.61 -8.54
N VAL A 46 -14.96 -1.81 -7.50
CA VAL A 46 -15.30 -2.11 -6.11
C VAL A 46 -16.30 -1.05 -5.63
N ASP A 47 -17.58 -1.41 -5.54
CA ASP A 47 -18.66 -0.46 -5.22
C ASP A 47 -19.79 -1.18 -4.46
N PRO A 48 -20.48 -0.52 -3.50
CA PRO A 48 -21.67 -1.06 -2.86
C PRO A 48 -22.86 -1.25 -3.81
N ARG A 49 -22.74 -0.89 -5.09
CA ARG A 49 -23.80 -0.99 -6.09
C ARG A 49 -23.23 -1.48 -7.41
N PHE A 50 -24.06 -2.21 -8.15
CA PHE A 50 -23.76 -2.51 -9.55
C PHE A 50 -24.09 -1.28 -10.43
N THR A 51 -23.11 -0.41 -10.64
CA THR A 51 -23.24 0.84 -11.42
C THR A 51 -23.05 0.62 -12.92
N ARG A 52 -23.22 1.67 -13.75
CA ARG A 52 -22.84 1.58 -15.18
C ARG A 52 -21.34 1.37 -15.39
N SER A 53 -20.50 1.72 -14.40
CA SER A 53 -19.07 1.41 -14.45
C SER A 53 -18.86 -0.08 -14.21
N ALA A 54 -19.55 -0.65 -13.21
CA ALA A 54 -19.53 -2.09 -12.93
C ALA A 54 -20.01 -2.92 -14.13
N ALA A 55 -21.06 -2.47 -14.83
CA ALA A 55 -21.57 -3.12 -16.03
C ALA A 55 -20.55 -3.24 -17.19
N ARG A 56 -19.46 -2.47 -17.13
CA ARG A 56 -18.39 -2.45 -18.14
C ARG A 56 -17.04 -2.93 -17.58
N ALA A 57 -17.01 -3.41 -16.33
CA ALA A 57 -15.81 -3.91 -15.68
C ALA A 57 -15.52 -5.36 -16.08
N ASP A 58 -14.25 -5.75 -16.05
CA ASP A 58 -13.81 -7.13 -16.17
C ASP A 58 -14.04 -7.90 -14.86
N LEU A 59 -13.90 -7.20 -13.73
CA LEU A 59 -14.21 -7.72 -12.40
C LEU A 59 -15.03 -6.70 -11.61
N PHE A 60 -16.12 -7.18 -11.00
CA PHE A 60 -16.91 -6.40 -10.03
C PHE A 60 -16.88 -7.10 -8.68
N SER A 61 -16.56 -6.35 -7.63
CA SER A 61 -16.70 -6.77 -6.24
C SER A 61 -17.67 -5.82 -5.53
N PHE A 62 -18.67 -6.39 -4.88
CA PHE A 62 -19.48 -5.63 -3.93
C PHE A 62 -18.61 -5.24 -2.74
N ILE A 63 -18.84 -4.08 -2.11
CA ILE A 63 -18.23 -3.74 -0.82
C ILE A 63 -19.26 -3.10 0.11
N ARG A 64 -19.28 -3.47 1.39
CA ARG A 64 -20.12 -2.78 2.38
C ARG A 64 -19.66 -1.33 2.55
N PRO A 65 -20.58 -0.33 2.52
CA PRO A 65 -20.20 1.07 2.70
C PRO A 65 -19.41 1.33 3.98
N GLY A 66 -18.33 2.10 3.88
CA GLY A 66 -17.50 2.52 5.01
C GLY A 66 -16.46 1.48 5.46
N THR A 67 -16.15 0.50 4.61
CA THR A 67 -15.22 -0.60 4.95
C THR A 67 -13.96 -0.66 4.09
N ASP A 68 -13.76 0.36 3.26
CA ASP A 68 -12.65 0.48 2.31
C ASP A 68 -11.27 0.36 2.99
N ILE A 69 -11.14 0.88 4.22
CA ILE A 69 -9.89 0.77 5.01
C ILE A 69 -9.52 -0.70 5.26
N ALA A 70 -10.50 -1.57 5.54
CA ALA A 70 -10.22 -2.98 5.76
C ALA A 70 -9.80 -3.67 4.46
N PHE A 71 -10.47 -3.36 3.35
CA PHE A 71 -10.13 -3.86 2.02
C PHE A 71 -8.71 -3.46 1.59
N PHE A 72 -8.36 -2.16 1.66
CA PHE A 72 -7.04 -1.70 1.22
C PHE A 72 -5.90 -2.15 2.15
N ASN A 73 -6.11 -2.21 3.46
CA ASN A 73 -5.08 -2.77 4.34
C ASN A 73 -4.85 -4.26 4.10
N ALA A 74 -5.89 -5.01 3.77
CA ALA A 74 -5.73 -6.40 3.36
C ALA A 74 -5.00 -6.53 2.02
N LEU A 75 -5.25 -5.64 1.06
CA LEU A 75 -4.49 -5.60 -0.20
C LEU A 75 -3.01 -5.30 0.03
N ILE A 76 -2.68 -4.36 0.93
CA ILE A 76 -1.29 -4.10 1.35
C ILE A 76 -0.68 -5.35 1.97
N LYS A 77 -1.41 -6.01 2.88
CA LYS A 77 -0.97 -7.27 3.50
C LYS A 77 -0.71 -8.35 2.45
N TYR A 78 -1.62 -8.52 1.50
CA TYR A 78 -1.48 -9.48 0.40
C TYR A 78 -0.23 -9.22 -0.43
N ALA A 79 0.02 -7.95 -0.80
CA ALA A 79 1.21 -7.57 -1.54
C ALA A 79 2.51 -7.87 -0.76
N ILE A 80 2.52 -7.63 0.54
CA ILE A 80 3.66 -7.97 1.42
C ILE A 80 3.84 -9.50 1.52
N ASP A 81 2.77 -10.25 1.82
CA ASP A 81 2.83 -11.70 2.02
C ASP A 81 3.28 -12.45 0.76
N LYS A 82 2.87 -11.98 -0.43
CA LYS A 82 3.19 -12.60 -1.73
C LYS A 82 4.44 -12.01 -2.40
N ASN A 83 5.11 -11.06 -1.75
CA ASN A 83 6.26 -10.34 -2.30
C ASN A 83 5.98 -9.61 -3.62
N TYR A 84 4.76 -9.10 -3.82
CA TYR A 84 4.35 -8.31 -4.98
C TYR A 84 4.66 -6.82 -4.80
N ILE A 85 5.93 -6.53 -4.54
CA ILE A 85 6.41 -5.19 -4.20
C ILE A 85 7.60 -4.84 -5.09
N ASN A 86 7.57 -3.64 -5.67
CA ASN A 86 8.77 -3.05 -6.27
C ASN A 86 9.69 -2.55 -5.16
N TRP A 87 10.57 -3.42 -4.67
CA TRP A 87 11.45 -3.12 -3.54
C TRP A 87 12.48 -2.04 -3.81
N GLU A 88 12.95 -1.91 -5.04
CA GLU A 88 13.85 -0.83 -5.41
C GLU A 88 13.16 0.53 -5.25
N TYR A 89 11.91 0.62 -5.70
CA TYR A 89 11.10 1.82 -5.51
C TYR A 89 10.86 2.10 -4.02
N VAL A 90 10.43 1.07 -3.26
CA VAL A 90 10.13 1.21 -1.83
C VAL A 90 11.36 1.66 -1.05
N GLN A 91 12.53 1.08 -1.31
CA GLN A 91 13.79 1.43 -0.66
C GLN A 91 14.21 2.88 -0.92
N ASN A 92 14.05 3.36 -2.16
CA ASN A 92 14.64 4.62 -2.59
C ASN A 92 13.68 5.81 -2.52
N TYR A 93 12.40 5.60 -2.79
CA TYR A 93 11.43 6.69 -3.02
C TYR A 93 10.35 6.80 -1.97
N THR A 94 10.39 5.93 -0.96
CA THR A 94 9.49 6.01 0.20
C THR A 94 10.28 6.19 1.49
N ASN A 95 9.56 6.43 2.59
CA ASN A 95 10.10 6.47 3.94
C ASN A 95 10.19 5.07 4.59
N ALA A 96 9.80 4.00 3.89
CA ALA A 96 9.84 2.62 4.37
C ALA A 96 11.15 2.23 5.09
N PRO A 97 12.37 2.60 4.63
CA PRO A 97 13.63 2.27 5.32
C PRO A 97 13.94 3.11 6.57
N ILE A 98 13.16 4.15 6.88
CA ILE A 98 13.46 5.07 7.98
C ILE A 98 13.05 4.45 9.32
N LEU A 99 13.90 4.56 10.34
CA LEU A 99 13.58 4.13 11.70
C LEU A 99 12.58 5.08 12.38
N VAL A 100 11.54 4.50 12.96
CA VAL A 100 10.51 5.19 13.76
C VAL A 100 10.97 5.30 15.21
N ASN A 101 10.53 6.36 15.89
CA ASN A 101 10.73 6.53 17.34
C ASN A 101 10.32 5.24 18.09
N PRO A 102 11.19 4.65 18.94
CA PRO A 102 10.90 3.43 19.68
C PRO A 102 9.68 3.51 20.62
N GLU A 103 9.29 4.70 21.05
CA GLU A 103 8.12 4.93 21.89
C GLU A 103 6.79 4.94 21.10
N TYR A 104 6.86 4.93 19.76
CA TYR A 104 5.68 4.77 18.92
C TYR A 104 5.06 3.40 19.16
N LYS A 105 3.74 3.39 19.42
CA LYS A 105 2.94 2.17 19.50
C LYS A 105 1.72 2.28 18.60
N GLY A 106 1.49 1.22 17.83
CA GLY A 106 0.39 1.16 16.88
C GLY A 106 -0.90 0.56 17.44
N PRO A 107 -1.99 0.55 16.64
CA PRO A 107 -3.28 -0.02 17.00
C PRO A 107 -3.28 -1.53 17.23
N ALA A 108 -2.26 -2.24 16.73
CA ALA A 108 -2.06 -3.65 17.04
C ALA A 108 -1.64 -3.85 18.50
N GLU A 109 -0.85 -2.92 19.04
CA GLU A 109 -0.33 -2.97 20.42
C GLU A 109 -1.29 -2.32 21.43
N LEU A 110 -2.04 -1.29 21.00
CA LEU A 110 -2.89 -0.48 21.87
C LEU A 110 -4.39 -0.60 21.53
N ASP A 111 -4.82 -1.76 21.04
CA ASP A 111 -6.22 -2.12 20.80
C ASP A 111 -7.05 -1.02 20.09
N GLY A 112 -6.59 -0.63 18.89
CA GLY A 112 -7.28 0.38 18.09
C GLY A 112 -6.82 1.82 18.32
N TYR A 113 -5.98 2.09 19.33
CA TYR A 113 -5.39 3.40 19.57
C TYR A 113 -3.93 3.48 19.13
N PHE A 114 -3.42 4.69 18.95
CA PHE A 114 -1.98 4.95 18.81
C PHE A 114 -1.40 5.46 20.13
N SER A 115 -0.07 5.47 20.25
CA SER A 115 0.61 6.13 21.37
C SER A 115 0.19 7.60 21.47
N GLY A 116 -0.06 8.08 22.69
CA GLY A 116 -0.43 9.47 22.97
C GLY A 116 -1.93 9.77 22.97
N TYR A 117 -2.83 8.78 22.91
CA TYR A 117 -4.27 9.03 22.98
C TYR A 117 -4.73 9.54 24.36
N ASP A 118 -5.36 10.70 24.39
CA ASP A 118 -6.12 11.23 25.53
C ASP A 118 -7.61 10.93 25.30
N LYS A 119 -8.18 10.04 26.13
CA LYS A 119 -9.57 9.58 26.01
C LYS A 119 -10.60 10.66 26.31
N GLU A 120 -10.32 11.53 27.29
CA GLU A 120 -11.24 12.61 27.69
C GLU A 120 -11.30 13.68 26.62
N LYS A 121 -10.13 14.08 26.08
CA LYS A 121 -10.06 15.09 25.02
C LYS A 121 -10.30 14.53 23.63
N ARG A 122 -10.32 13.20 23.48
CA ARG A 122 -10.38 12.47 22.20
C ARG A 122 -9.33 12.96 21.21
N LYS A 123 -8.11 13.22 21.69
CA LYS A 123 -7.00 13.81 20.92
C LYS A 123 -5.72 13.04 21.15
N TYR A 124 -4.82 13.05 20.17
CA TYR A 124 -3.48 12.48 20.28
C TYR A 124 -2.41 13.54 20.58
N ASP A 125 -1.48 13.20 21.48
CA ASP A 125 -0.14 13.80 21.53
C ASP A 125 0.78 13.02 20.58
N THR A 126 1.22 13.67 19.51
CA THR A 126 1.95 13.05 18.40
C THR A 126 3.46 13.08 18.57
N LYS A 127 3.99 13.40 19.76
CA LYS A 127 5.45 13.45 20.03
C LYS A 127 6.20 12.16 19.66
N THR A 128 5.54 11.01 19.85
CA THR A 128 6.11 9.71 19.52
C THR A 128 5.98 9.36 18.03
N TRP A 129 5.26 10.15 17.24
CA TRP A 129 5.04 9.89 15.80
C TRP A 129 6.12 10.56 14.96
N THR A 130 7.37 10.27 15.32
CA THR A 130 8.57 10.89 14.76
C THR A 130 9.55 9.83 14.29
N TYR A 131 10.53 10.24 13.49
CA TYR A 131 11.65 9.38 13.13
C TYR A 131 12.76 9.48 14.15
N GLN A 132 13.62 8.46 14.20
CA GLN A 132 14.91 8.57 14.88
C GLN A 132 15.84 9.46 14.05
N SER A 133 16.52 10.41 14.70
CA SER A 133 17.53 11.26 14.07
C SER A 133 18.94 10.72 14.37
N GLY A 134 19.77 10.67 13.34
CA GLY A 134 21.19 10.37 13.47
C GLY A 134 22.00 11.56 14.02
N PRO A 135 23.32 11.38 14.23
CA PRO A 135 24.20 12.46 14.70
C PRO A 135 24.25 13.70 13.80
N ASP A 136 23.92 13.54 12.51
CA ASP A 136 23.84 14.59 11.50
C ASP A 136 22.46 15.30 11.48
N GLY A 137 21.54 14.89 12.34
CA GLY A 137 20.17 15.41 12.41
C GLY A 137 19.21 14.80 11.38
N ASN A 138 19.70 13.98 10.44
CA ASN A 138 18.86 13.35 9.42
C ASN A 138 18.17 12.09 9.94
N PRO A 139 17.02 11.68 9.36
CA PRO A 139 16.38 10.44 9.73
C PRO A 139 17.27 9.23 9.48
N VAL A 140 17.40 8.34 10.46
CA VAL A 140 18.19 7.12 10.34
C VAL A 140 17.52 6.17 9.36
N ARG A 141 18.25 5.75 8.32
CA ARG A 141 17.78 4.79 7.30
C ARG A 141 18.54 3.48 7.40
N VAL A 142 17.84 2.37 7.20
CA VAL A 142 18.44 1.04 7.02
C VAL A 142 18.10 0.51 5.63
N GLN A 143 18.83 -0.51 5.18
CA GLN A 143 18.56 -1.13 3.89
C GLN A 143 17.46 -2.18 4.03
N LEU A 144 16.35 -2.03 3.30
CA LEU A 144 15.29 -3.04 3.19
C LEU A 144 15.68 -4.18 2.24
N ILE A 145 16.56 -3.90 1.28
CA ILE A 145 17.16 -4.87 0.35
C ILE A 145 18.66 -4.57 0.24
N PRO A 146 19.51 -5.56 -0.09
CA PRO A 146 20.92 -5.32 -0.34
C PRO A 146 21.14 -4.33 -1.50
N ILE A 147 21.90 -3.26 -1.24
CA ILE A 147 22.30 -2.26 -2.23
C ILE A 147 23.83 -2.11 -2.19
N ALA A 148 24.46 -2.18 -3.36
CA ALA A 148 25.87 -1.86 -3.54
C ALA A 148 26.03 -0.41 -3.98
N GLU A 149 27.11 0.24 -3.54
CA GLU A 149 27.49 1.53 -4.11
C GLU A 149 27.81 1.38 -5.60
N ASP A 150 27.35 2.36 -6.38
CA ASP A 150 27.61 2.44 -7.81
C ASP A 150 28.02 3.87 -8.16
N PRO A 151 29.20 4.09 -8.76
CA PRO A 151 29.64 5.41 -9.23
C PRO A 151 28.68 6.09 -10.22
N ALA A 152 27.88 5.32 -10.97
CA ALA A 152 26.85 5.85 -11.85
C ALA A 152 25.60 6.35 -11.10
N PHE A 153 25.39 5.87 -9.86
CA PHE A 153 24.25 6.21 -9.00
C PHE A 153 24.69 6.58 -7.58
N PRO A 154 25.48 7.64 -7.39
CA PRO A 154 26.01 8.02 -6.08
C PRO A 154 24.88 8.31 -5.09
N GLY A 155 24.98 7.71 -3.89
CA GLY A 155 24.00 7.87 -2.81
C GLY A 155 22.73 7.02 -2.92
N ARG A 156 22.47 6.38 -4.08
CA ARG A 156 21.38 5.39 -4.24
C ARG A 156 21.89 3.97 -4.37
N GLY A 157 23.03 3.81 -5.03
CA GLY A 157 23.59 2.52 -5.36
C GLY A 157 22.72 1.73 -6.33
N VAL A 158 23.04 0.45 -6.49
CA VAL A 158 22.30 -0.51 -7.29
C VAL A 158 21.86 -1.70 -6.44
N PRO A 159 20.64 -2.22 -6.60
CA PRO A 159 20.22 -3.44 -5.92
C PRO A 159 21.09 -4.65 -6.30
N ILE A 160 21.56 -5.40 -5.29
CA ILE A 160 22.42 -6.58 -5.48
C ILE A 160 21.92 -7.82 -4.71
N GLY A 161 20.65 -7.82 -4.32
CA GLY A 161 20.04 -8.89 -3.53
C GLY A 161 19.52 -10.08 -4.34
N PRO A 162 19.25 -11.22 -3.67
CA PRO A 162 18.57 -12.34 -4.30
C PRO A 162 17.15 -11.93 -4.74
N LYS A 163 16.64 -12.63 -5.76
CA LYS A 163 15.29 -12.45 -6.29
C LYS A 163 14.47 -13.72 -6.15
N ASP A 164 13.16 -13.58 -6.02
CA ASP A 164 12.23 -14.71 -6.06
C ASP A 164 11.98 -15.19 -7.51
N ALA A 165 11.15 -16.23 -7.66
CA ALA A 165 10.81 -16.80 -8.95
C ALA A 165 10.08 -15.82 -9.91
N ASN A 166 9.49 -14.75 -9.37
CA ASN A 166 8.83 -13.71 -10.15
C ASN A 166 9.77 -12.55 -10.49
N GLY A 167 11.05 -12.62 -10.08
CA GLY A 167 12.05 -11.59 -10.33
C GLY A 167 12.02 -10.41 -9.36
N ASN A 168 11.24 -10.48 -8.29
CA ASN A 168 11.21 -9.44 -7.25
C ASN A 168 12.36 -9.65 -6.27
N TYR A 169 13.00 -8.57 -5.81
CA TYR A 169 14.02 -8.68 -4.78
C TYR A 169 13.43 -9.26 -3.48
N ILE A 170 14.25 -10.04 -2.78
CA ILE A 170 13.90 -10.56 -1.45
C ILE A 170 14.42 -9.56 -0.42
N PRO A 171 13.56 -9.07 0.50
CA PRO A 171 13.96 -8.13 1.53
C PRO A 171 14.93 -8.75 2.55
N ASN A 172 15.70 -7.90 3.21
CA ASN A 172 16.54 -8.28 4.34
C ASN A 172 15.68 -8.90 5.46
N PRO A 173 16.26 -9.80 6.29
CA PRO A 173 15.52 -10.44 7.38
C PRO A 173 14.85 -9.42 8.31
N ASP A 174 13.69 -9.78 8.86
CA ASP A 174 12.88 -8.89 9.71
C ASP A 174 13.69 -8.24 10.86
N ALA A 175 14.67 -8.96 11.43
CA ALA A 175 15.56 -8.43 12.47
C ALA A 175 16.41 -7.23 12.00
N ALA A 176 16.84 -7.21 10.74
CA ALA A 176 17.67 -6.14 10.17
C ALA A 176 16.86 -4.86 9.86
N ILE A 177 15.55 -4.99 9.67
CA ILE A 177 14.65 -3.89 9.32
C ILE A 177 13.70 -3.54 10.48
N ALA A 178 13.92 -4.11 11.66
CA ALA A 178 13.10 -3.87 12.84
C ALA A 178 13.05 -2.37 13.19
N GLY A 179 11.87 -1.90 13.59
CA GLY A 179 11.66 -0.49 13.95
C GLY A 179 11.57 0.48 12.76
N THR A 180 11.71 0.01 11.53
CA THR A 180 11.46 0.85 10.35
C THR A 180 9.98 1.15 10.14
N VAL A 181 9.69 2.16 9.32
CA VAL A 181 8.32 2.42 8.83
C VAL A 181 7.75 1.18 8.14
N PHE A 182 8.54 0.45 7.35
CA PHE A 182 8.09 -0.78 6.71
C PHE A 182 7.71 -1.85 7.74
N ALA A 183 8.55 -2.08 8.76
CA ALA A 183 8.26 -3.04 9.81
C ALA A 183 6.99 -2.65 10.58
N LYS A 184 6.80 -1.37 10.90
CA LYS A 184 5.58 -0.87 11.56
C LYS A 184 4.34 -0.97 10.67
N LEU A 185 4.47 -0.79 9.36
CA LEU A 185 3.39 -1.06 8.41
C LEU A 185 3.03 -2.54 8.40
N LYS A 186 4.02 -3.44 8.28
CA LYS A 186 3.83 -4.90 8.29
C LYS A 186 3.10 -5.35 9.55
N GLU A 187 3.51 -4.85 10.71
CA GLU A 187 2.84 -5.08 12.00
C GLU A 187 1.39 -4.57 11.98
N HIS A 188 1.16 -3.34 11.51
CA HIS A 188 -0.17 -2.74 11.43
C HIS A 188 -1.13 -3.54 10.56
N VAL A 189 -0.69 -3.96 9.37
CA VAL A 189 -1.57 -4.64 8.41
C VAL A 189 -1.75 -6.13 8.69
N ALA A 190 -0.96 -6.72 9.60
CA ALA A 190 -1.01 -8.16 9.90
C ALA A 190 -2.40 -8.65 10.33
N ARG A 191 -3.19 -7.77 10.96
CA ARG A 191 -4.56 -8.00 11.43
C ARG A 191 -5.64 -7.98 10.32
N TYR A 192 -5.31 -7.61 9.09
CA TYR A 192 -6.24 -7.54 7.96
C TYR A 192 -6.14 -8.78 7.10
N THR A 193 -6.57 -9.91 7.67
CA THR A 193 -6.60 -11.22 7.00
C THR A 193 -7.62 -11.23 5.85
N TYR A 194 -7.30 -11.99 4.80
CA TYR A 194 -8.07 -12.03 3.55
C TYR A 194 -8.45 -13.44 3.10
N GLU A 195 -7.85 -14.50 3.67
CA GLU A 195 -8.13 -15.90 3.33
C GLU A 195 -8.81 -16.65 4.49
N GLY A 196 -9.65 -17.64 4.14
CA GLY A 196 -10.27 -18.60 5.06
C GLY A 196 -11.33 -18.03 6.02
N GLU A 197 -11.76 -18.85 6.98
CA GLU A 197 -12.82 -18.51 7.96
C GLU A 197 -12.49 -17.30 8.84
N ASN A 198 -11.22 -16.91 8.89
CA ASN A 198 -10.72 -15.77 9.65
C ASN A 198 -10.54 -14.50 8.80
N SER A 199 -10.97 -14.49 7.53
CA SER A 199 -10.90 -13.31 6.67
C SER A 199 -11.65 -12.12 7.28
N VAL A 200 -10.89 -11.11 7.70
CA VAL A 200 -11.42 -9.82 8.15
C VAL A 200 -12.10 -9.10 6.99
N VAL A 201 -11.56 -9.24 5.77
CA VAL A 201 -12.18 -8.70 4.57
C VAL A 201 -13.58 -9.28 4.37
N ALA A 202 -13.76 -10.59 4.46
CA ALA A 202 -15.09 -11.19 4.32
C ALA A 202 -16.04 -10.74 5.42
N LYS A 203 -15.60 -10.78 6.68
CA LYS A 203 -16.43 -10.41 7.84
C LYS A 203 -16.81 -8.93 7.86
N VAL A 204 -15.89 -8.05 7.50
CA VAL A 204 -16.07 -6.59 7.60
C VAL A 204 -16.60 -6.02 6.29
N CYS A 205 -16.02 -6.37 5.14
CA CYS A 205 -16.39 -5.80 3.85
C CYS A 205 -17.54 -6.54 3.17
N GLY A 206 -17.79 -7.80 3.52
CA GLY A 206 -18.78 -8.63 2.83
C GLY A 206 -18.34 -9.06 1.43
N ILE A 207 -17.03 -9.21 1.23
CA ILE A 207 -16.39 -9.68 -0.02
C ILE A 207 -15.98 -11.14 0.19
N ASP A 208 -16.30 -12.02 -0.76
CA ASP A 208 -15.96 -13.44 -0.71
C ASP A 208 -14.48 -13.74 -1.01
#